data_AF-A0A1Q8BPZ7-F1
#
_entry.id   AF-A0A1Q8BPZ7-F1
#
_cell.length_a   1.000
_cell.length_b   1.000
_cell.length_c   1.000
_cell.angle_alpha   90.00
_cell.angle_beta   90.00
_cell.angle_gamma   90.00
#
_symmetry.space_group_name_H-M   'P 1'
#
loop_
_entity.id
_entity.type
_entity.pdbx_description
1 polymer ?
#
loop_
_entity_poly.entity_id
_entity_poly.type
_entity_poly.pdbx_seq_one_letter_code
_entity_poly.pdbx_strand_id
1 'polypeptide(L)'
;PARHILPKVTNPTGNLGNRILSSLPIQDYDRIASHLERIDLGSMEVLYDAQQPLEYVYFPESAIVSLLSVVTDGKAMETAMVGSEGMVGLPVFHGVAMPNERALVQTDGSAMRMRASAFVAAVEGCGDLQRLVHRFAEARTTLTSQSSACDRTHSVVQRCARWLLLTHDRAQSDEFGVTHQFLSQMLGVRRSSVTVAAESLRTAGAIEYTRGRVRVIDRERLEALSCECYPLIRAAYDRLLAAEKRPGATSDDAVEAGEMTKPVALLRGDLPTTAAINAFSAEVRALTTRASAMEKQPASTAESEQLRQFAADMAVLAARLQTAEEEIRAQVEALEELRYALELRHQERRQLMDGLPDALLETDRNGTICELNRAAEALLGRPRHYLLGKPFIAVVDEPDRYAIRRMLNDLDGDAVPGRWSGRVMKRDG
;
A
#
# COMPACT_ATOMS: atom_id res chain seq x y z
N PRO A 1 -0.29 -8.27 28.95
CA PRO A 1 -1.31 -7.20 28.95
C PRO A 1 -2.07 -7.21 27.62
N ALA A 2 -3.35 -7.58 27.66
CA ALA A 2 -4.17 -7.83 26.48
C ALA A 2 -4.53 -6.53 25.73
N ARG A 3 -4.49 -6.58 24.40
CA ARG A 3 -5.55 -6.18 23.43
C ARG A 3 -4.95 -5.61 22.14
N HIS A 4 -4.72 -6.49 21.17
CA HIS A 4 -4.59 -6.13 19.76
C HIS A 4 -5.27 -7.16 18.85
N ILE A 5 -6.37 -7.72 19.33
CA ILE A 5 -7.39 -8.34 18.48
C ILE A 5 -8.20 -7.17 17.94
N LEU A 6 -8.43 -7.11 16.62
CA LEU A 6 -9.52 -6.29 16.05
C LEU A 6 -10.75 -6.47 16.98
N PRO A 7 -11.33 -5.41 17.57
CA PRO A 7 -12.29 -5.55 18.67
C PRO A 7 -13.44 -6.49 18.27
N LYS A 8 -13.59 -7.63 18.96
CA LYS A 8 -14.79 -8.48 18.84
C LYS A 8 -15.96 -7.66 19.39
N VAL A 9 -16.61 -6.86 18.52
CA VAL A 9 -17.74 -6.02 18.90
C VAL A 9 -18.97 -6.92 18.94
N THR A 10 -19.53 -7.01 20.14
CA THR A 10 -20.85 -7.58 20.42
C THR A 10 -21.90 -6.50 20.13
N ASN A 11 -22.88 -6.81 19.29
CA ASN A 11 -24.11 -6.02 19.12
C ASN A 11 -24.84 -5.84 20.48
N PRO A 12 -25.79 -4.91 20.70
CA PRO A 12 -26.57 -4.79 21.95
C PRO A 12 -27.32 -6.07 22.36
N THR A 13 -27.41 -7.06 21.46
CA THR A 13 -27.94 -8.41 21.69
C THR A 13 -26.88 -9.46 22.05
N GLY A 14 -25.60 -9.07 22.17
CA GLY A 14 -24.50 -9.95 22.58
C GLY A 14 -23.85 -10.80 21.47
N ASN A 15 -24.22 -10.60 20.20
CA ASN A 15 -23.69 -11.42 19.08
C ASN A 15 -22.53 -10.74 18.34
N LEU A 16 -21.52 -11.54 17.97
CA LEU A 16 -20.45 -11.18 17.02
C LEU A 16 -21.11 -10.94 15.65
N GLY A 17 -21.00 -9.73 15.10
CA GLY A 17 -21.63 -9.37 13.83
C GLY A 17 -20.69 -8.61 12.90
N ASN A 18 -21.14 -8.42 11.66
CA ASN A 18 -20.44 -7.59 10.69
C ASN A 18 -20.38 -6.12 11.15
N ARG A 19 -19.21 -5.50 11.06
CA ARG A 19 -18.93 -4.15 11.56
C ARG A 19 -19.63 -3.05 10.80
N ILE A 20 -19.75 -3.18 9.47
CA ILE A 20 -20.52 -2.19 8.69
C ILE A 20 -21.97 -2.17 9.19
N LEU A 21 -22.56 -3.34 9.38
CA LEU A 21 -23.95 -3.45 9.83
C LEU A 21 -24.12 -3.03 11.30
N SER A 22 -23.21 -3.41 12.19
CA SER A 22 -23.30 -3.07 13.62
C SER A 22 -23.05 -1.60 13.91
N SER A 23 -22.35 -0.89 13.02
CA SER A 23 -22.06 0.54 13.15
C SER A 23 -23.17 1.44 12.60
N LEU A 24 -24.23 0.87 12.01
CA LEU A 24 -25.39 1.64 11.58
C LEU A 24 -26.19 2.12 12.78
N PRO A 25 -26.71 3.36 12.76
CA PRO A 25 -27.81 3.75 13.64
C PRO A 25 -28.97 2.78 13.48
N ILE A 26 -29.69 2.49 14.57
CA ILE A 26 -30.81 1.53 14.57
C ILE A 26 -31.84 1.82 13.46
N GLN A 27 -32.11 3.11 13.20
CA GLN A 27 -33.06 3.55 12.17
C GLN A 27 -32.59 3.19 10.75
N ASP A 28 -31.29 3.24 10.48
CA ASP A 28 -30.72 2.90 9.18
C ASP A 28 -30.59 1.37 9.03
N TYR A 29 -30.29 0.66 10.11
CA TYR A 29 -30.32 -0.81 10.13
C TYR A 29 -31.74 -1.34 9.85
N ASP A 30 -32.76 -0.79 10.51
CA ASP A 30 -34.16 -1.24 10.37
C ASP A 30 -34.68 -1.10 8.93
N ARG A 31 -34.17 -0.11 8.17
CA ARG A 31 -34.52 0.08 6.74
C ARG A 31 -34.03 -1.07 5.85
N ILE A 32 -32.91 -1.69 6.20
CA ILE A 32 -32.31 -2.78 5.40
C ILE A 32 -32.58 -4.16 6.02
N ALA A 33 -33.03 -4.22 7.27
CA ALA A 33 -33.21 -5.47 8.02
C ALA A 33 -34.11 -6.49 7.30
N SER A 34 -35.19 -6.04 6.66
CA SER A 34 -36.11 -6.89 5.90
C SER A 34 -35.51 -7.49 4.62
N HIS A 35 -34.38 -6.94 4.15
CA HIS A 35 -33.66 -7.40 2.98
C HIS A 35 -32.44 -8.28 3.32
N LEU A 36 -32.09 -8.36 4.60
CA LEU A 36 -30.95 -9.13 5.10
C LEU A 36 -31.38 -10.55 5.46
N GLU A 37 -30.67 -11.52 4.91
CA GLU A 37 -30.82 -12.95 5.20
C GLU A 37 -29.51 -13.48 5.77
N ARG A 38 -29.57 -14.18 6.90
CA ARG A 38 -28.40 -14.88 7.44
C ARG A 38 -28.18 -16.20 6.69
N ILE A 39 -26.96 -16.45 6.28
CA ILE A 39 -26.55 -17.68 5.60
C ILE A 39 -25.29 -18.26 6.25
N ASP A 40 -25.13 -19.57 6.11
CA ASP A 40 -23.88 -20.26 6.39
C ASP A 40 -23.07 -20.39 5.09
N LEU A 41 -21.77 -20.21 5.20
CA LEU A 41 -20.80 -20.25 4.11
C LEU A 41 -19.81 -21.38 4.34
N GLY A 42 -19.67 -22.27 3.36
CA GLY A 42 -18.73 -23.38 3.41
C GLY A 42 -17.34 -22.99 2.91
N SER A 43 -16.28 -23.51 3.52
CA SER A 43 -14.92 -23.34 2.99
C SER A 43 -14.84 -23.84 1.53
N MET A 44 -14.12 -23.11 0.69
CA MET A 44 -13.98 -23.30 -0.76
C MET A 44 -15.24 -23.03 -1.59
N GLU A 45 -16.33 -22.55 -0.99
CA GLU A 45 -17.50 -22.08 -1.73
C GLU A 45 -17.18 -20.81 -2.53
N VAL A 46 -17.66 -20.73 -3.78
CA VAL A 46 -17.50 -19.55 -4.63
C VAL A 46 -18.78 -18.73 -4.56
N LEU A 47 -18.70 -17.52 -4.01
CA LEU A 47 -19.88 -16.63 -3.87
C LEU A 47 -20.26 -15.99 -5.22
N TYR A 48 -19.25 -15.65 -6.02
CA TYR A 48 -19.39 -15.26 -7.42
C TYR A 48 -18.06 -15.46 -8.15
N ASP A 49 -18.14 -15.66 -9.46
CA ASP A 49 -16.97 -15.78 -10.32
C ASP A 49 -16.69 -14.48 -11.10
N ALA A 50 -15.48 -14.37 -11.63
CA ALA A 50 -15.09 -13.25 -12.47
C ALA A 50 -15.98 -13.19 -13.73
N GLN A 51 -16.32 -11.96 -14.13
CA GLN A 51 -17.13 -11.63 -15.30
C GLN A 51 -18.57 -12.19 -15.25
N GLN A 52 -19.08 -12.50 -14.06
CA GLN A 52 -20.47 -12.88 -13.85
C GLN A 52 -21.25 -11.77 -13.12
N PRO A 53 -22.57 -11.66 -13.34
CA PRO A 53 -23.41 -10.70 -12.61
C PRO A 53 -23.40 -10.94 -11.10
N LEU A 54 -23.25 -9.87 -10.32
CA LEU A 54 -23.42 -9.91 -8.87
C LEU A 54 -24.90 -9.88 -8.48
N GLU A 55 -25.43 -10.99 -7.99
CA GLU A 55 -26.82 -11.06 -7.50
C GLU A 55 -26.98 -10.61 -6.05
N TYR A 56 -25.93 -10.79 -5.24
CA TYR A 56 -25.94 -10.54 -3.81
C TYR A 56 -24.68 -9.80 -3.38
N VAL A 57 -24.82 -9.03 -2.30
CA VAL A 57 -23.70 -8.58 -1.48
C VAL A 57 -23.71 -9.34 -0.16
N TYR A 58 -22.54 -9.52 0.44
CA TYR A 58 -22.38 -10.30 1.66
C TYR A 58 -21.62 -9.49 2.71
N PHE A 59 -22.03 -9.65 3.96
CA PHE A 59 -21.47 -9.05 5.15
C PHE A 59 -21.03 -10.19 6.07
N PRO A 60 -19.79 -10.68 5.94
CA PRO A 60 -19.30 -11.79 6.75
C PRO A 60 -19.39 -11.47 8.25
N GLU A 61 -19.68 -12.47 9.07
CA GLU A 61 -19.72 -12.36 10.53
C GLU A 61 -18.60 -13.17 11.18
N SER A 62 -18.44 -14.42 10.73
CA SER A 62 -17.36 -15.32 11.16
C SER A 62 -16.57 -15.91 9.99
N ALA A 63 -17.14 -15.89 8.78
CA ALA A 63 -16.46 -16.34 7.57
C ALA A 63 -15.35 -15.37 7.14
N ILE A 64 -14.34 -15.91 6.47
CA ILE A 64 -13.28 -15.15 5.81
C ILE A 64 -13.38 -15.43 4.31
N VAL A 65 -13.41 -14.39 3.50
CA VAL A 65 -13.55 -14.48 2.04
C VAL A 65 -12.31 -13.87 1.38
N SER A 66 -11.64 -14.65 0.55
CA SER A 66 -10.55 -14.20 -0.32
C SER A 66 -11.12 -13.69 -1.64
N LEU A 67 -10.63 -12.54 -2.09
CA LEU A 67 -10.93 -11.97 -3.39
C LEU A 67 -9.75 -12.22 -4.31
N LEU A 68 -10.02 -12.93 -5.41
CA LEU A 68 -8.99 -13.44 -6.30
C LEU A 68 -9.09 -12.76 -7.66
N SER A 69 -7.99 -12.18 -8.14
CA SER A 69 -7.89 -11.77 -9.54
C SER A 69 -7.61 -13.00 -10.39
N VAL A 70 -8.46 -13.27 -11.38
CA VAL A 70 -8.31 -14.39 -12.30
C VAL A 70 -7.54 -13.92 -13.53
N VAL A 71 -6.40 -14.56 -13.80
CA VAL A 71 -5.56 -14.30 -14.99
C VAL A 71 -5.96 -15.26 -16.11
N THR A 72 -5.63 -14.95 -17.37
CA THR A 72 -6.00 -15.69 -18.59
C THR A 72 -5.71 -17.20 -18.58
N ASP A 73 -4.77 -17.66 -17.76
CA ASP A 73 -4.41 -19.08 -17.63
C ASP A 73 -5.20 -19.81 -16.53
N GLY A 74 -6.25 -19.20 -15.98
CA GLY A 74 -7.04 -19.73 -14.85
C GLY A 74 -6.29 -19.71 -13.50
N LYS A 75 -5.07 -19.16 -13.47
CA LYS A 75 -4.36 -18.86 -12.23
C LYS A 75 -5.07 -17.71 -11.54
N ALA A 76 -5.35 -17.88 -10.25
CA ALA A 76 -6.01 -16.87 -9.44
C ALA A 76 -5.09 -16.51 -8.27
N MET A 77 -4.84 -15.22 -8.08
CA MET A 77 -4.03 -14.67 -6.99
C MET A 77 -4.92 -13.83 -6.09
N GLU A 78 -4.69 -13.91 -4.78
CA GLU A 78 -5.44 -13.09 -3.82
C GLU A 78 -5.03 -11.62 -3.96
N THR A 79 -6.01 -10.75 -4.13
CA THR A 79 -5.84 -9.30 -4.16
C THR A 79 -6.28 -8.64 -2.86
N ALA A 80 -7.21 -9.27 -2.14
CA ALA A 80 -7.71 -8.81 -0.85
C ALA A 80 -8.39 -9.93 -0.08
N MET A 81 -8.56 -9.70 1.23
CA MET A 81 -9.29 -10.56 2.15
C MET A 81 -10.37 -9.74 2.87
N VAL A 82 -11.56 -10.29 3.01
CA VAL A 82 -12.70 -9.66 3.67
C VAL A 82 -13.21 -10.57 4.77
N GLY A 83 -13.29 -10.04 5.99
CA GLY A 83 -13.92 -10.68 7.14
C GLY A 83 -15.07 -9.85 7.69
N SER A 84 -15.26 -9.91 9.01
CA SER A 84 -16.32 -9.19 9.72
C SER A 84 -16.20 -7.67 9.68
N GLU A 85 -15.06 -7.14 9.24
CA GLU A 85 -14.83 -5.71 9.10
C GLU A 85 -15.42 -5.08 7.82
N GLY A 86 -15.95 -5.89 6.91
CA GLY A 86 -16.20 -5.44 5.54
C GLY A 86 -17.37 -6.07 4.83
N MET A 87 -17.43 -5.87 3.52
CA MET A 87 -18.40 -6.52 2.65
C MET A 87 -17.76 -7.12 1.41
N VAL A 88 -18.39 -8.17 0.90
CA VAL A 88 -18.09 -8.82 -0.38
C VAL A 88 -19.16 -8.37 -1.39
N GLY A 89 -18.74 -8.11 -2.62
CA GLY A 89 -19.61 -7.49 -3.65
C GLY A 89 -19.50 -5.97 -3.72
N LEU A 90 -18.40 -5.38 -3.22
CA LEU A 90 -18.11 -3.96 -3.32
C LEU A 90 -18.24 -3.38 -4.75
N PRO A 91 -17.95 -4.09 -5.85
CA PRO A 91 -18.19 -3.57 -7.20
C PRO A 91 -19.62 -3.08 -7.46
N VAL A 92 -20.64 -3.69 -6.82
CA VAL A 92 -22.04 -3.22 -6.89
C VAL A 92 -22.16 -1.76 -6.43
N PHE A 93 -21.44 -1.41 -5.35
CA PHE A 93 -21.40 -0.05 -4.82
C PHE A 93 -20.84 0.96 -5.82
N HIS A 94 -19.88 0.53 -6.64
CA HIS A 94 -19.27 1.35 -7.68
C HIS A 94 -20.05 1.34 -9.01
N GLY A 95 -21.26 0.78 -9.03
CA GLY A 95 -22.06 0.65 -10.25
C GLY A 95 -21.52 -0.39 -11.25
N VAL A 96 -20.67 -1.31 -10.80
CA VAL A 96 -20.09 -2.37 -11.62
C VAL A 96 -20.83 -3.68 -11.39
N ALA A 97 -21.58 -4.14 -12.40
CA ALA A 97 -22.38 -5.35 -12.31
C ALA A 97 -21.57 -6.64 -12.51
N MET A 98 -20.46 -6.59 -13.26
CA MET A 98 -19.63 -7.75 -13.63
C MET A 98 -18.16 -7.48 -13.24
N PRO A 99 -17.72 -7.91 -12.05
CA PRO A 99 -16.35 -7.68 -11.60
C PRO A 99 -15.36 -8.65 -12.25
N ASN A 100 -14.07 -8.30 -12.27
CA ASN A 100 -12.99 -9.21 -12.72
C ASN A 100 -12.38 -10.05 -11.58
N GLU A 101 -12.95 -10.00 -10.38
CA GLU A 101 -12.52 -10.78 -9.23
C GLU A 101 -13.46 -11.97 -8.99
N ARG A 102 -12.93 -13.04 -8.38
CA ARG A 102 -13.70 -14.17 -7.83
C ARG A 102 -13.72 -14.04 -6.31
N ALA A 103 -14.87 -14.24 -5.68
CA ALA A 103 -14.97 -14.34 -4.23
C ALA A 103 -15.02 -15.80 -3.78
N LEU A 104 -14.00 -16.24 -3.06
CA LEU A 104 -13.85 -17.60 -2.55
C LEU A 104 -13.87 -17.59 -1.02
N VAL A 105 -14.75 -18.39 -0.41
CA VAL A 105 -14.78 -18.56 1.04
C VAL A 105 -13.53 -19.32 1.47
N GLN A 106 -12.66 -18.67 2.23
CA GLN A 106 -11.44 -19.25 2.77
C GLN A 106 -11.75 -20.08 4.02
N THR A 107 -12.45 -19.47 4.97
CA THR A 107 -12.82 -20.06 6.25
C THR A 107 -14.33 -20.09 6.36
N ASP A 108 -14.86 -21.26 6.75
CA ASP A 108 -16.28 -21.45 6.99
C ASP A 108 -16.79 -20.52 8.09
N GLY A 109 -18.08 -20.20 8.02
CA GLY A 109 -18.72 -19.33 9.00
C GLY A 109 -20.06 -18.83 8.51
N SER A 110 -20.56 -17.75 9.12
CA SER A 110 -21.81 -17.12 8.72
C SER A 110 -21.58 -15.74 8.11
N ALA A 111 -22.55 -15.30 7.33
CA ALA A 111 -22.66 -13.96 6.78
C ALA A 111 -24.12 -13.53 6.73
N MET A 112 -24.36 -12.22 6.75
CA MET A 112 -25.62 -11.67 6.25
C MET A 112 -25.48 -11.42 4.75
N ARG A 113 -26.49 -11.72 3.95
CA ARG A 113 -26.55 -11.33 2.54
C ARG A 113 -27.80 -10.51 2.24
N MET A 114 -27.74 -9.69 1.19
CA MET A 114 -28.91 -9.05 0.62
C MET A 114 -28.77 -8.96 -0.90
N ARG A 115 -29.91 -8.84 -1.60
CA ARG A 115 -29.92 -8.66 -3.06
C ARG A 115 -29.12 -7.41 -3.44
N ALA A 116 -28.29 -7.51 -4.48
CA ALA A 116 -27.48 -6.39 -4.97
C ALA A 116 -28.34 -5.16 -5.30
N SER A 117 -29.52 -5.36 -5.91
CA SER A 117 -30.46 -4.27 -6.21
C SER A 117 -31.00 -3.57 -4.96
N ALA A 118 -31.29 -4.32 -3.89
CA ALA A 118 -31.74 -3.76 -2.63
C ALA A 118 -30.61 -2.99 -1.94
N PHE A 119 -29.37 -3.48 -2.06
CA PHE A 119 -28.19 -2.78 -1.55
C PHE A 119 -27.98 -1.44 -2.27
N VAL A 120 -28.07 -1.41 -3.61
CA VAL A 120 -27.96 -0.17 -4.40
C VAL A 120 -29.00 0.86 -3.91
N ALA A 121 -30.26 0.45 -3.81
CA ALA A 121 -31.33 1.33 -3.31
C ALA A 121 -31.07 1.82 -1.86
N ALA A 122 -30.44 0.99 -1.01
CA ALA A 122 -30.15 1.35 0.37
C ALA A 122 -28.97 2.33 0.52
N VAL A 123 -28.02 2.35 -0.43
CA VAL A 123 -26.90 3.30 -0.42
C VAL A 123 -27.19 4.57 -1.22
N GLU A 124 -28.27 4.60 -2.01
CA GLU A 124 -28.74 5.82 -2.67
C GLU A 124 -29.24 6.83 -1.62
N GLY A 125 -28.67 8.04 -1.60
CA GLY A 125 -29.16 9.16 -0.77
C GLY A 125 -28.26 9.62 0.39
N CYS A 126 -26.96 9.29 0.41
CA CYS A 126 -25.98 9.86 1.37
C CYS A 126 -26.21 9.51 2.86
N GLY A 127 -26.69 8.31 3.17
CA GLY A 127 -26.88 7.79 4.54
C GLY A 127 -25.62 7.21 5.21
N ASP A 128 -25.74 6.70 6.45
CA ASP A 128 -24.59 6.12 7.19
C ASP A 128 -24.02 4.88 6.52
N LEU A 129 -24.88 4.03 5.94
CA LEU A 129 -24.44 2.85 5.19
C LEU A 129 -23.50 3.23 4.05
N GLN A 130 -23.87 4.23 3.23
CA GLN A 130 -23.02 4.70 2.14
C GLN A 130 -21.67 5.22 2.65
N ARG A 131 -21.66 6.00 3.75
CA ARG A 131 -20.42 6.52 4.35
C ARG A 131 -19.51 5.40 4.84
N LEU A 132 -20.07 4.40 5.53
CA LEU A 132 -19.31 3.25 6.03
C LEU A 132 -18.73 2.43 4.87
N VAL A 133 -19.52 2.20 3.81
CA VAL A 133 -19.06 1.48 2.61
C VAL A 133 -17.97 2.26 1.87
N HIS A 134 -18.05 3.60 1.76
CA HIS A 134 -16.95 4.41 1.20
C HIS A 134 -15.66 4.27 2.00
N ARG A 135 -15.72 4.32 3.34
CA ARG A 135 -14.54 4.13 4.19
C ARG A 135 -13.96 2.73 4.04
N PHE A 136 -14.83 1.72 3.96
CA PHE A 136 -14.40 0.35 3.68
C PHE A 136 -13.76 0.21 2.31
N ALA A 137 -14.30 0.86 1.27
CA ALA A 137 -13.74 0.87 -0.06
C ALA A 137 -12.31 1.43 -0.05
N GLU A 138 -12.06 2.53 0.65
CA GLU A 138 -10.74 3.13 0.76
C GLU A 138 -9.73 2.26 1.53
N ALA A 139 -10.17 1.64 2.64
CA ALA A 139 -9.35 0.68 3.38
C ALA A 139 -8.99 -0.54 2.52
N ARG A 140 -9.95 -1.04 1.71
CA ARG A 140 -9.73 -2.10 0.72
C ARG A 140 -8.74 -1.69 -0.36
N THR A 141 -8.86 -0.48 -0.92
CA THR A 141 -7.91 0.05 -1.90
C THR A 141 -6.50 0.07 -1.32
N THR A 142 -6.36 0.56 -0.09
CA THR A 142 -5.07 0.55 0.62
C THR A 142 -4.52 -0.88 0.75
N LEU A 143 -5.33 -1.85 1.18
CA LEU A 143 -4.90 -3.25 1.28
C LEU A 143 -4.43 -3.81 -0.07
N THR A 144 -5.19 -3.61 -1.14
CA THR A 144 -4.84 -4.12 -2.47
C THR A 144 -3.55 -3.47 -2.98
N SER A 145 -3.41 -2.14 -2.86
CA SER A 145 -2.18 -1.43 -3.25
C SER A 145 -0.96 -1.91 -2.46
N GLN A 146 -1.09 -2.09 -1.15
CA GLN A 146 0.00 -2.60 -0.32
C GLN A 146 0.35 -4.04 -0.70
N SER A 147 -0.63 -4.95 -0.81
CA SER A 147 -0.38 -6.34 -1.19
C SER A 147 0.37 -6.44 -2.52
N SER A 148 -0.02 -5.66 -3.54
CA SER A 148 0.69 -5.62 -4.82
C SER A 148 2.13 -5.10 -4.70
N ALA A 149 2.38 -4.11 -3.84
CA ALA A 149 3.73 -3.62 -3.58
C ALA A 149 4.58 -4.66 -2.83
N CYS A 150 4.02 -5.32 -1.80
CA CYS A 150 4.75 -6.31 -1.02
C CYS A 150 5.19 -7.49 -1.89
N ASP A 151 4.41 -7.85 -2.93
CA ASP A 151 4.72 -8.96 -3.83
C ASP A 151 6.04 -8.81 -4.59
N ARG A 152 6.50 -7.58 -4.80
CA ARG A 152 7.77 -7.26 -5.49
C ARG A 152 8.90 -6.92 -4.55
N THR A 153 8.60 -6.51 -3.32
CA THR A 153 9.57 -5.87 -2.42
C THR A 153 9.94 -6.72 -1.21
N HIS A 154 9.08 -7.67 -0.82
CA HIS A 154 9.28 -8.46 0.40
C HIS A 154 9.47 -9.94 0.11
N SER A 155 10.22 -10.59 1.00
CA SER A 155 10.45 -12.04 0.93
C SER A 155 9.15 -12.84 1.10
N VAL A 156 9.14 -14.07 0.59
CA VAL A 156 8.00 -15.00 0.77
C VAL A 156 7.72 -15.27 2.25
N VAL A 157 8.76 -15.28 3.11
CA VAL A 157 8.61 -15.43 4.56
C VAL A 157 7.82 -14.28 5.17
N GLN A 158 8.19 -13.03 4.86
CA GLN A 158 7.51 -11.83 5.35
C GLN A 158 6.08 -11.73 4.85
N ARG A 159 5.86 -12.01 3.56
CA ARG A 159 4.52 -12.02 2.95
C ARG A 159 3.63 -13.10 3.57
N CYS A 160 4.19 -14.29 3.82
CA CYS A 160 3.51 -15.39 4.51
C CYS A 160 3.13 -15.00 5.93
N ALA A 161 4.05 -14.42 6.71
CA ALA A 161 3.77 -13.94 8.07
C ALA A 161 2.66 -12.87 8.08
N ARG A 162 2.72 -11.90 7.17
CA ARG A 162 1.66 -10.89 7.00
C ARG A 162 0.31 -11.52 6.67
N TRP A 163 0.27 -12.45 5.73
CA TRP A 163 -0.97 -13.12 5.33
C TRP A 163 -1.59 -13.91 6.49
N LEU A 164 -0.76 -14.63 7.25
CA LEU A 164 -1.18 -15.36 8.44
C LEU A 164 -1.70 -14.41 9.53
N LEU A 165 -1.09 -13.24 9.73
CA LEU A 165 -1.60 -12.22 10.66
C LEU A 165 -2.94 -11.66 10.20
N LEU A 166 -3.10 -11.33 8.92
CA LEU A 166 -4.37 -10.82 8.38
C LEU A 166 -5.50 -11.85 8.49
N THR A 167 -5.18 -13.13 8.33
CA THR A 167 -6.10 -14.24 8.58
C THR A 167 -6.41 -14.35 10.07
N HIS A 168 -5.39 -14.32 10.92
CA HIS A 168 -5.52 -14.42 12.38
C HIS A 168 -6.35 -13.29 12.98
N ASP A 169 -6.20 -12.06 12.46
CA ASP A 169 -6.97 -10.88 12.85
C ASP A 169 -8.49 -11.05 12.61
N ARG A 170 -8.86 -11.89 11.64
CA ARG A 170 -10.24 -12.17 11.24
C ARG A 170 -10.75 -13.50 11.79
N ALA A 171 -9.84 -14.43 12.04
CA ALA A 171 -10.17 -15.74 12.57
C ALA A 171 -10.70 -15.61 14.01
N GLN A 172 -11.65 -16.49 14.35
CA GLN A 172 -12.17 -16.55 15.71
C GLN A 172 -11.27 -17.38 16.65
N SER A 173 -10.25 -18.04 16.10
CA SER A 173 -9.37 -19.04 16.71
C SER A 173 -7.91 -18.77 16.32
N ASP A 174 -6.97 -19.17 17.19
CA ASP A 174 -5.52 -19.15 16.92
C ASP A 174 -5.08 -20.26 15.95
N GLU A 175 -5.96 -21.23 15.68
CA GLU A 175 -5.76 -22.31 14.71
C GLU A 175 -6.79 -22.22 13.58
N PHE A 176 -6.31 -22.32 12.34
CA PHE A 176 -7.14 -22.30 11.13
C PHE A 176 -6.60 -23.24 10.03
N GLY A 177 -7.52 -23.74 9.20
CA GLY A 177 -7.21 -24.68 8.11
C GLY A 177 -6.65 -23.96 6.89
N VAL A 178 -5.36 -24.12 6.63
CA VAL A 178 -4.67 -23.58 5.47
C VAL A 178 -3.71 -24.63 4.94
N THR A 179 -3.91 -25.08 3.71
CA THR A 179 -2.98 -26.02 3.05
C THR A 179 -1.84 -25.26 2.37
N HIS A 180 -0.68 -25.89 2.17
CA HIS A 180 0.39 -25.28 1.38
C HIS A 180 -0.06 -24.93 -0.04
N GLN A 181 -0.97 -25.73 -0.62
CA GLN A 181 -1.51 -25.45 -1.95
C GLN A 181 -2.32 -24.16 -1.95
N PHE A 182 -3.25 -24.04 -0.99
CA PHE A 182 -4.07 -22.84 -0.81
C PHE A 182 -3.19 -21.62 -0.56
N LEU A 183 -2.27 -21.70 0.40
CA LEU A 183 -1.36 -20.59 0.73
C LEU A 183 -0.45 -20.21 -0.45
N SER A 184 -0.01 -21.18 -1.26
CA SER A 184 0.79 -20.90 -2.46
C SER A 184 0.01 -20.14 -3.52
N GLN A 185 -1.29 -20.44 -3.65
CA GLN A 185 -2.20 -19.72 -4.52
C GLN A 185 -2.44 -18.31 -3.99
N MET A 186 -2.68 -18.15 -2.68
CA MET A 186 -2.90 -16.82 -2.07
C MET A 186 -1.67 -15.93 -2.23
N LEU A 187 -0.46 -16.48 -2.06
CA LEU A 187 0.79 -15.74 -2.20
C LEU A 187 1.31 -15.67 -3.65
N GLY A 188 0.67 -16.32 -4.62
CA GLY A 188 1.15 -16.35 -6.01
C GLY A 188 2.57 -16.94 -6.18
N VAL A 189 2.96 -17.90 -5.34
CA VAL A 189 4.29 -18.52 -5.37
C VAL A 189 4.21 -20.03 -5.59
N ARG A 190 5.36 -20.68 -5.83
CA ARG A 190 5.42 -22.15 -5.89
C ARG A 190 5.18 -22.75 -4.49
N ARG A 191 4.53 -23.91 -4.44
CA ARG A 191 4.30 -24.67 -3.19
C ARG A 191 5.60 -24.91 -2.39
N SER A 192 6.72 -25.14 -3.07
CA SER A 192 8.03 -25.30 -2.42
C SER A 192 8.48 -24.05 -1.66
N SER A 193 8.21 -22.85 -2.18
CA SER A 193 8.48 -21.57 -1.51
C SER A 193 7.67 -21.42 -0.23
N VAL A 194 6.40 -21.87 -0.24
CA VAL A 194 5.56 -21.90 0.96
C VAL A 194 6.11 -22.85 2.00
N THR A 195 6.57 -24.05 1.61
CA THR A 195 7.19 -25.00 2.55
C THR A 195 8.39 -24.38 3.25
N VAL A 196 9.28 -23.69 2.51
CA VAL A 196 10.44 -23.01 3.09
C VAL A 196 10.01 -21.86 4.02
N ALA A 197 9.02 -21.08 3.62
CA ALA A 197 8.51 -19.98 4.43
C ALA A 197 7.87 -20.48 5.73
N ALA A 198 6.99 -21.47 5.65
CA ALA A 198 6.35 -22.09 6.80
C ALA A 198 7.37 -22.69 7.77
N GLU A 199 8.41 -23.36 7.24
CA GLU A 199 9.48 -23.93 8.06
C GLU A 199 10.33 -22.85 8.75
N SER A 200 10.57 -21.72 8.06
CA SER A 200 11.28 -20.57 8.65
C SER A 200 10.48 -19.96 9.82
N LEU A 201 9.17 -19.75 9.63
CA LEU A 201 8.29 -19.24 10.69
C LEU A 201 8.14 -20.23 11.85
N ARG A 202 8.10 -21.53 11.56
CA ARG A 202 8.05 -22.61 12.56
C ARG A 202 9.34 -22.71 13.36
N THR A 203 10.50 -22.65 12.70
CA THR A 203 11.83 -22.68 13.35
C THR A 203 12.04 -21.46 14.23
N ALA A 204 11.54 -20.30 13.81
CA ALA A 204 11.51 -19.11 14.63
C ALA A 204 10.54 -19.24 15.83
N GLY A 205 9.66 -20.23 15.86
CA GLY A 205 8.68 -20.44 16.93
C GLY A 205 7.46 -19.53 16.87
N ALA A 206 7.20 -18.89 15.72
CA ALA A 206 6.03 -18.03 15.54
C ALA A 206 4.75 -18.84 15.30
N ILE A 207 4.86 -19.98 14.60
CA ILE A 207 3.73 -20.84 14.23
C ILE A 207 4.04 -22.32 14.43
N GLU A 208 2.98 -23.12 14.53
CA GLU A 208 2.99 -24.55 14.23
C GLU A 208 2.22 -24.83 12.95
N TYR A 209 2.71 -25.78 12.15
CA TYR A 209 2.08 -26.17 10.90
C TYR A 209 1.99 -27.70 10.84
N THR A 210 0.78 -28.25 10.89
CA THR A 210 0.55 -29.70 10.79
C THR A 210 -0.64 -30.03 9.89
N ARG A 211 -0.46 -30.95 8.94
CA ARG A 211 -1.52 -31.52 8.09
C ARG A 211 -2.50 -30.49 7.49
N GLY A 212 -2.00 -29.36 6.99
CA GLY A 212 -2.86 -28.32 6.40
C GLY A 212 -3.59 -27.45 7.42
N ARG A 213 -3.13 -27.43 8.68
CA ARG A 213 -3.56 -26.50 9.72
C ARG A 213 -2.37 -25.70 10.22
N VAL A 214 -2.63 -24.42 10.49
CA VAL A 214 -1.67 -23.49 11.06
C VAL A 214 -2.20 -23.03 12.40
N ARG A 215 -1.34 -23.07 13.43
CA ARG A 215 -1.61 -22.50 14.74
C ARG A 215 -0.60 -21.39 15.03
N VAL A 216 -1.07 -20.19 15.31
CA VAL A 216 -0.20 -19.08 15.73
C VAL A 216 0.20 -19.30 17.18
N ILE A 217 1.50 -19.41 17.45
CA ILE A 217 2.05 -19.69 18.78
C ILE A 217 2.50 -18.41 19.47
N ASP A 218 3.24 -17.59 18.73
CA ASP A 218 3.76 -16.32 19.20
C ASP A 218 3.42 -15.26 18.15
N ARG A 219 2.35 -14.53 18.44
CA ARG A 219 1.82 -13.51 17.54
C ARG A 219 2.75 -12.30 17.42
N GLU A 220 3.40 -11.88 18.51
CA GLU A 220 4.35 -10.76 18.48
C GLU A 220 5.56 -11.11 17.61
N ARG A 221 6.03 -12.35 17.71
CA ARG A 221 7.09 -12.85 16.84
C ARG A 221 6.65 -12.95 15.38
N LEU A 222 5.41 -13.37 15.14
CA LEU A 222 4.86 -13.39 13.79
C LEU A 222 4.76 -11.97 13.19
N GLU A 223 4.37 -10.98 13.99
CA GLU A 223 4.41 -9.55 13.61
C GLU A 223 5.84 -9.10 13.28
N ALA A 224 6.82 -9.43 14.13
CA ALA A 224 8.22 -9.07 13.92
C ALA A 224 8.83 -9.71 12.66
N LEU A 225 8.31 -10.87 12.22
CA LEU A 225 8.72 -11.55 10.99
C LEU A 225 7.93 -11.09 9.75
N SER A 226 6.85 -10.33 9.94
CA SER A 226 6.06 -9.76 8.85
C SER A 226 6.72 -8.49 8.30
N CYS A 227 6.34 -8.09 7.08
CA CYS A 227 6.78 -6.81 6.55
C CYS A 227 5.97 -5.64 7.12
N GLU A 228 6.52 -4.44 6.97
CA GLU A 228 5.94 -3.15 7.34
C GLU A 228 4.58 -2.87 6.69
N CYS A 229 4.22 -3.61 5.63
CA CYS A 229 2.88 -3.58 5.05
C CYS A 229 1.79 -3.97 6.08
N TYR A 230 2.08 -4.89 7.00
CA TYR A 230 1.09 -5.37 7.98
C TYR A 230 0.53 -4.25 8.88
N PRO A 231 1.35 -3.49 9.64
CA PRO A 231 0.85 -2.41 10.48
C PRO A 231 0.19 -1.28 9.66
N LEU A 232 0.64 -1.01 8.43
CA LEU A 232 0.01 -0.02 7.54
C LEU A 232 -1.43 -0.40 7.17
N ILE A 233 -1.62 -1.66 6.75
CA ILE A 233 -2.95 -2.21 6.44
C ILE A 233 -3.83 -2.16 7.69
N ARG A 234 -3.29 -2.60 8.82
CA ARG A 234 -4.02 -2.60 10.09
C ARG A 234 -4.47 -1.20 10.49
N ALA A 235 -3.60 -0.21 10.38
CA ALA A 235 -3.94 1.19 10.66
C ALA A 235 -5.02 1.75 9.72
N ALA A 236 -5.09 1.29 8.46
CA ALA A 236 -6.17 1.67 7.55
C ALA A 236 -7.53 1.13 8.03
N TYR A 237 -7.59 -0.13 8.44
CA TYR A 237 -8.80 -0.74 8.99
C TYR A 237 -9.15 -0.20 10.39
N ASP A 238 -8.17 0.10 11.24
CA ASP A 238 -8.43 0.70 12.55
C ASP A 238 -9.00 2.11 12.42
N ARG A 239 -8.58 2.89 11.41
CA ARG A 239 -9.15 4.23 11.13
C ARG A 239 -10.62 4.17 10.71
N LEU A 240 -11.02 3.12 9.99
CA LEU A 240 -12.43 2.86 9.65
C LEU A 240 -13.29 2.76 10.92
N LEU A 241 -12.76 2.10 11.95
CA LEU A 241 -13.45 1.81 13.22
C LEU A 241 -13.30 2.94 14.26
N ALA A 242 -12.18 3.67 14.25
CA ALA A 242 -11.94 4.73 15.22
C ALA A 242 -12.78 5.98 14.93
N ALA A 243 -13.09 6.24 13.65
CA ALA A 243 -13.96 7.34 13.25
C ALA A 243 -15.45 7.13 13.64
N GLU A 244 -15.76 6.05 14.36
CA GLU A 244 -17.09 5.71 14.93
C GLU A 244 -17.29 6.28 16.34
N LYS A 245 -16.22 6.70 17.05
CA LYS A 245 -16.28 7.07 18.47
C LYS A 245 -16.65 8.54 18.77
N ARG A 246 -17.20 9.31 17.84
CA ARG A 246 -17.71 10.67 18.14
C ARG A 246 -19.23 10.65 18.34
N PRO A 247 -19.75 10.46 19.56
CA PRO A 247 -21.11 10.86 19.87
C PRO A 247 -21.14 12.40 19.99
N GLY A 248 -21.80 13.07 19.05
CA GLY A 248 -22.25 14.45 19.22
C GLY A 248 -21.50 15.58 18.49
N ALA A 249 -20.88 15.34 17.33
CA ALA A 249 -20.37 16.46 16.53
C ALA A 249 -21.51 17.09 15.70
N THR A 250 -21.99 18.25 16.13
CA THR A 250 -22.80 19.16 15.32
C THR A 250 -22.01 19.66 14.12
N SER A 251 -22.73 19.99 13.05
CA SER A 251 -22.25 20.26 11.69
C SER A 251 -21.40 21.52 11.47
N ASP A 252 -20.68 22.03 12.48
CA ASP A 252 -19.89 23.27 12.37
C ASP A 252 -18.37 23.12 12.60
N ASP A 253 -17.86 21.96 13.03
CA ASP A 253 -16.41 21.77 13.21
C ASP A 253 -15.76 21.10 12.00
N ALA A 254 -15.84 21.76 10.85
CA ALA A 254 -14.95 21.53 9.73
C ALA A 254 -13.80 22.54 9.83
N VAL A 255 -12.61 22.05 10.21
CA VAL A 255 -11.25 22.51 9.85
C VAL A 255 -10.31 22.09 10.96
N GLU A 256 -9.48 21.07 10.70
CA GLU A 256 -8.05 21.11 10.99
C GLU A 256 -7.38 19.98 10.20
N ALA A 257 -6.90 20.34 9.02
CA ALA A 257 -6.02 19.50 8.22
C ALA A 257 -4.68 19.40 8.96
N GLY A 258 -4.46 18.27 9.63
CA GLY A 258 -3.17 17.93 10.21
C GLY A 258 -2.13 17.73 9.10
N GLU A 259 -1.19 18.69 9.04
CA GLU A 259 0.16 18.63 8.49
C GLU A 259 0.58 17.30 7.82
N MET A 260 0.43 17.24 6.50
CA MET A 260 1.20 16.31 5.65
C MET A 260 2.64 16.81 5.52
N THR A 261 3.44 16.67 6.58
CA THR A 261 4.89 16.86 6.50
C THR A 261 5.63 15.52 6.40
N LYS A 262 6.29 15.37 5.23
CA LYS A 262 7.42 14.50 4.86
C LYS A 262 7.14 13.08 4.37
N PRO A 263 7.29 12.87 3.04
CA PRO A 263 7.82 11.63 2.48
C PRO A 263 9.18 11.91 1.83
N VAL A 264 10.24 12.08 2.64
CA VAL A 264 11.64 12.04 2.16
C VAL A 264 12.49 11.24 3.14
N ALA A 265 11.97 10.09 3.58
CA ALA A 265 12.73 9.11 4.37
C ALA A 265 12.98 7.80 3.59
N LEU A 266 12.50 7.69 2.34
CA LEU A 266 12.53 6.47 1.54
C LEU A 266 13.81 6.27 0.69
N LEU A 267 14.85 7.10 0.88
CA LEU A 267 16.10 7.05 0.09
C LEU A 267 17.36 6.80 0.94
N ARG A 268 17.22 6.19 2.12
CA ARG A 268 18.36 5.68 2.89
C ARG A 268 18.23 4.18 3.14
N GLY A 269 18.09 3.42 2.06
CA GLY A 269 18.71 2.10 2.04
C GLY A 269 20.19 2.32 1.78
N ASP A 270 21.06 1.84 2.67
CA ASP A 270 22.50 2.01 2.52
C ASP A 270 22.95 1.46 1.16
N LEU A 271 23.43 2.35 0.29
CA LEU A 271 24.15 1.95 -0.92
C LEU A 271 25.29 1.00 -0.51
N PRO A 272 25.52 -0.11 -1.23
CA PRO A 272 26.60 -1.03 -0.90
C PRO A 272 27.90 -0.24 -0.83
N THR A 273 28.49 -0.21 0.37
CA THR A 273 29.73 0.52 0.60
C THR A 273 30.82 -0.01 -0.33
N THR A 274 31.78 0.83 -0.70
CA THR A 274 32.95 0.40 -1.49
C THR A 274 33.66 -0.80 -0.83
N ALA A 275 33.57 -0.90 0.51
CA ALA A 275 34.02 -2.05 1.29
C ALA A 275 33.24 -3.36 0.98
N ALA A 276 31.91 -3.29 0.88
CA ALA A 276 31.07 -4.45 0.53
C ALA A 276 31.34 -4.95 -0.90
N ILE A 277 31.53 -4.02 -1.85
CA ILE A 277 31.88 -4.34 -3.25
C ILE A 277 33.27 -4.99 -3.32
N ASN A 278 34.23 -4.46 -2.56
CA ASN A 278 35.59 -5.01 -2.51
C ASN A 278 35.65 -6.39 -1.84
N ALA A 279 34.85 -6.62 -0.78
CA ALA A 279 34.74 -7.91 -0.10
C ALA A 279 34.16 -8.98 -1.03
N PHE A 280 33.08 -8.64 -1.75
CA PHE A 280 32.48 -9.53 -2.75
C PHE A 280 33.45 -9.85 -3.90
N SER A 281 34.19 -8.84 -4.38
CA SER A 281 35.21 -9.02 -5.42
C SER A 281 36.38 -9.91 -4.96
N ALA A 282 36.70 -9.92 -3.66
CA ALA A 282 37.70 -10.82 -3.08
C ALA A 282 37.19 -12.27 -2.98
N GLU A 283 35.92 -12.46 -2.60
CA GLU A 283 35.23 -13.76 -2.57
C GLU A 283 35.23 -14.43 -3.95
N VAL A 284 34.87 -13.68 -5.00
CA VAL A 284 34.87 -14.18 -6.39
C VAL A 284 36.27 -14.62 -6.81
N ARG A 285 37.30 -13.82 -6.55
CA ARG A 285 38.70 -14.14 -6.91
C ARG A 285 39.22 -15.39 -6.18
N ALA A 286 38.88 -15.57 -4.91
CA ALA A 286 39.28 -16.74 -4.13
C ALA A 286 38.71 -18.04 -4.73
N LEU A 287 37.47 -18.00 -5.21
CA LEU A 287 36.82 -19.14 -5.86
C LEU A 287 37.37 -19.42 -7.26
N THR A 288 37.63 -18.39 -8.07
CA THR A 288 38.27 -18.60 -9.38
C THR A 288 39.65 -19.24 -9.23
N THR A 289 40.42 -18.83 -8.21
CA THR A 289 41.75 -19.40 -7.91
C THR A 289 41.65 -20.88 -7.49
N ARG A 290 40.64 -21.25 -6.69
CA ARG A 290 40.36 -22.65 -6.32
C ARG A 290 39.96 -23.50 -7.53
N ALA A 291 39.13 -22.95 -8.44
CA ALA A 291 38.72 -23.63 -9.67
C ALA A 291 39.92 -24.00 -10.55
N SER A 292 40.82 -23.05 -10.79
CA SER A 292 42.03 -23.26 -11.59
C SER A 292 43.07 -24.19 -10.95
N ALA A 293 43.04 -24.36 -9.63
CA ALA A 293 43.89 -25.31 -8.92
C ALA A 293 43.38 -26.76 -9.05
N MET A 294 42.06 -26.95 -9.13
CA MET A 294 41.42 -28.26 -9.30
C MET A 294 41.55 -28.83 -10.71
N GLU A 295 41.65 -27.98 -11.75
CA GLU A 295 41.89 -28.41 -13.14
C GLU A 295 43.26 -29.10 -13.38
N LYS A 296 44.20 -29.02 -12.43
CA LYS A 296 45.60 -29.45 -12.62
C LYS A 296 45.98 -30.79 -11.95
N GLN A 297 45.04 -31.51 -11.31
CA GLN A 297 45.31 -32.75 -10.58
C GLN A 297 44.57 -33.97 -11.19
N PRO A 298 45.13 -35.20 -11.11
CA PRO A 298 44.53 -36.40 -11.69
C PRO A 298 43.51 -37.08 -10.76
N ALA A 299 42.42 -37.59 -11.35
CA ALA A 299 41.16 -37.84 -10.67
C ALA A 299 41.13 -38.91 -9.56
N SER A 300 40.59 -38.55 -8.39
CA SER A 300 40.29 -39.45 -7.27
C SER A 300 38.86 -39.31 -6.74
N THR A 301 38.40 -40.27 -5.93
CA THR A 301 37.07 -40.24 -5.26
C THR A 301 36.85 -39.04 -4.33
N ALA A 302 37.92 -38.44 -3.80
CA ALA A 302 37.85 -37.21 -3.01
C ALA A 302 37.57 -35.96 -3.87
N GLU A 303 37.96 -35.97 -5.15
CA GLU A 303 37.67 -34.86 -6.07
C GLU A 303 36.19 -34.77 -6.43
N SER A 304 35.46 -35.89 -6.48
CA SER A 304 34.01 -35.86 -6.76
C SER A 304 33.21 -35.10 -5.70
N GLU A 305 33.66 -35.14 -4.44
CA GLU A 305 33.03 -34.39 -3.35
C GLU A 305 33.45 -32.91 -3.36
N GLN A 306 34.73 -32.64 -3.65
CA GLN A 306 35.23 -31.27 -3.81
C GLN A 306 34.63 -30.55 -5.01
N LEU A 307 34.38 -31.25 -6.13
CA LEU A 307 33.72 -30.70 -7.32
C LEU A 307 32.25 -30.37 -7.03
N ARG A 308 31.55 -31.22 -6.25
CA ARG A 308 30.18 -30.94 -5.81
C ARG A 308 30.11 -29.75 -4.88
N GLN A 309 31.04 -29.64 -3.93
CA GLN A 309 31.11 -28.50 -3.02
C GLN A 309 31.41 -27.20 -3.79
N PHE A 310 32.34 -27.24 -4.75
CA PHE A 310 32.64 -26.08 -5.61
C PHE A 310 31.45 -25.68 -6.49
N ALA A 311 30.73 -26.64 -7.07
CA ALA A 311 29.52 -26.37 -7.83
C ALA A 311 28.39 -25.79 -6.96
N ALA A 312 28.27 -26.23 -5.70
CA ALA A 312 27.34 -25.68 -4.73
C ALA A 312 27.71 -24.23 -4.35
N ASP A 313 28.99 -23.96 -4.08
CA ASP A 313 29.49 -22.60 -3.76
C ASP A 313 29.26 -21.63 -4.95
N MET A 314 29.49 -22.10 -6.18
CA MET A 314 29.22 -21.33 -7.41
C MET A 314 27.74 -21.06 -7.63
N ALA A 315 26.86 -22.04 -7.35
CA ALA A 315 25.41 -21.85 -7.46
C ALA A 315 24.90 -20.79 -6.46
N VAL A 316 25.44 -20.77 -5.23
CA VAL A 316 25.12 -19.74 -4.22
C VAL A 316 25.56 -18.36 -4.68
N LEU A 317 26.76 -18.23 -5.25
CA LEU A 317 27.27 -16.94 -5.74
C LEU A 317 26.54 -16.43 -6.99
N ALA A 318 26.20 -17.33 -7.91
CA ALA A 318 25.37 -16.98 -9.06
C ALA A 318 23.98 -16.49 -8.62
N ALA A 319 23.37 -17.16 -7.63
CA ALA A 319 22.12 -16.73 -7.05
C ALA A 319 22.24 -15.33 -6.40
N ARG A 320 23.31 -15.09 -5.62
CA ARG A 320 23.57 -13.76 -5.01
C ARG A 320 23.77 -12.66 -6.05
N LEU A 321 24.50 -12.93 -7.12
CA LEU A 321 24.73 -11.95 -8.20
C LEU A 321 23.43 -11.64 -8.94
N GLN A 322 22.63 -12.66 -9.23
CA GLN A 322 21.37 -12.51 -9.93
C GLN A 322 20.35 -11.73 -9.09
N THR A 323 20.28 -11.97 -7.77
CA THR A 323 19.48 -11.15 -6.85
C THR A 323 19.92 -9.68 -6.86
N ALA A 324 21.23 -9.42 -6.82
CA ALA A 324 21.74 -8.05 -6.84
C ALA A 324 21.46 -7.33 -8.18
N GLU A 325 21.54 -8.04 -9.31
CA GLU A 325 21.24 -7.47 -10.63
C GLU A 325 19.73 -7.16 -10.78
N GLU A 326 18.88 -8.04 -10.29
CA GLU A 326 17.43 -7.83 -10.24
C GLU A 326 17.08 -6.64 -9.33
N GLU A 327 17.77 -6.48 -8.20
CA GLU A 327 17.59 -5.35 -7.28
C GLU A 327 18.02 -4.01 -7.90
N ILE A 328 19.16 -3.97 -8.59
CA ILE A 328 19.60 -2.77 -9.33
C ILE A 328 18.59 -2.42 -10.42
N ARG A 329 18.11 -3.41 -11.18
CA ARG A 329 17.13 -3.18 -12.26
C ARG A 329 15.83 -2.61 -11.72
N ALA A 330 15.33 -3.15 -10.60
CA ALA A 330 14.14 -2.65 -9.92
C ALA A 330 14.33 -1.21 -9.40
N GLN A 331 15.53 -0.86 -8.91
CA GLN A 331 15.85 0.51 -8.49
C GLN A 331 15.86 1.49 -9.67
N VAL A 332 16.39 1.09 -10.83
CA VAL A 332 16.37 1.93 -12.04
C VAL A 332 14.93 2.16 -12.51
N GLU A 333 14.10 1.12 -12.58
CA GLU A 333 12.70 1.25 -12.99
C GLU A 333 11.89 2.15 -12.03
N ALA A 334 12.07 1.99 -10.71
CA ALA A 334 11.41 2.83 -9.71
C ALA A 334 11.83 4.31 -9.79
N LEU A 335 13.10 4.58 -10.10
CA LEU A 335 13.61 5.93 -10.34
C LEU A 335 12.98 6.55 -11.59
N GLU A 336 12.78 5.77 -12.64
CA GLU A 336 12.14 6.23 -13.87
C GLU A 336 10.65 6.54 -13.65
N GLU A 337 9.91 5.69 -12.93
CA GLU A 337 8.51 5.94 -12.58
C GLU A 337 8.34 7.20 -11.71
N LEU A 338 9.18 7.36 -10.69
CA LEU A 338 9.14 8.55 -9.83
C LEU A 338 9.46 9.82 -10.62
N ARG A 339 10.47 9.76 -11.51
CA ARG A 339 10.82 10.88 -12.39
C ARG A 339 9.64 11.26 -13.28
N TYR A 340 8.99 10.27 -13.89
CA TYR A 340 7.83 10.49 -14.75
C TYR A 340 6.64 11.10 -13.98
N ALA A 341 6.35 10.61 -12.77
CA ALA A 341 5.28 11.14 -11.92
C ALA A 341 5.56 12.59 -11.48
N LEU A 342 6.81 12.92 -11.13
CA LEU A 342 7.21 14.29 -10.83
C LEU A 342 7.07 15.19 -12.06
N GLU A 343 7.50 14.74 -13.24
CA GLU A 343 7.35 15.49 -14.49
C GLU A 343 5.88 15.78 -14.83
N LEU A 344 5.01 14.78 -14.69
CA LEU A 344 3.57 14.93 -14.93
C LEU A 344 2.95 15.92 -13.94
N ARG A 345 3.23 15.77 -12.63
CA ARG A 345 2.72 16.69 -11.60
C ARG A 345 3.23 18.12 -11.81
N HIS A 346 4.48 18.28 -12.23
CA HIS A 346 5.02 19.60 -12.60
C HIS A 346 4.32 20.17 -13.83
N GLN A 347 3.95 19.35 -14.82
CA GLN A 347 3.19 19.80 -15.99
C GLN A 347 1.76 20.21 -15.63
N GLU A 348 1.05 19.44 -14.82
CA GLU A 348 -0.31 19.77 -14.36
C GLU A 348 -0.33 21.09 -13.59
N ARG A 349 0.60 21.25 -12.63
CA ARG A 349 0.74 22.50 -11.86
C ARG A 349 1.00 23.69 -12.78
N ARG A 350 1.82 23.51 -13.83
CA ARG A 350 2.10 24.57 -14.82
C ARG A 350 0.87 24.93 -15.63
N GLN A 351 0.12 23.95 -16.14
CA GLN A 351 -1.09 24.22 -16.92
C GLN A 351 -2.13 24.99 -16.09
N LEU A 352 -2.29 24.64 -14.82
CA LEU A 352 -3.16 25.36 -13.90
C LEU A 352 -2.68 26.80 -13.67
N MET A 353 -1.37 27.00 -13.45
CA MET A 353 -0.79 28.34 -13.26
C MET A 353 -0.91 29.22 -14.51
N ASP A 354 -0.65 28.68 -15.71
CA ASP A 354 -0.70 29.41 -16.97
C ASP A 354 -2.12 29.80 -17.41
N GLY A 355 -3.15 29.12 -16.87
CA GLY A 355 -4.55 29.47 -17.07
C GLY A 355 -5.05 30.62 -16.19
N LEU A 356 -4.28 31.05 -15.18
CA LEU A 356 -4.69 32.13 -14.29
C LEU A 356 -4.49 33.51 -14.94
N PRO A 357 -5.47 34.43 -14.83
CA PRO A 357 -5.36 35.78 -15.39
C PRO A 357 -4.39 36.68 -14.59
N ASP A 358 -4.17 36.38 -13.31
CA ASP A 358 -3.27 37.15 -12.44
C ASP A 358 -1.81 36.72 -12.62
N ALA A 359 -0.89 37.69 -12.56
CA ALA A 359 0.55 37.42 -12.63
C ALA A 359 1.02 36.72 -11.34
N LEU A 360 1.42 35.46 -11.47
CA LEU A 360 1.91 34.63 -10.36
C LEU A 360 3.39 34.29 -10.58
N LEU A 361 4.18 34.47 -9.52
CA LEU A 361 5.61 34.18 -9.51
C LEU A 361 5.97 33.48 -8.19
N GLU A 362 6.75 32.41 -8.28
CA GLU A 362 7.26 31.62 -7.16
C GLU A 362 8.77 31.85 -7.05
N THR A 363 9.27 32.15 -5.84
CA THR A 363 10.70 32.21 -5.55
C THR A 363 11.13 31.16 -4.54
N ASP A 364 12.40 30.76 -4.55
CA ASP A 364 13.00 30.08 -3.41
C ASP A 364 13.14 31.03 -2.20
N ARG A 365 13.61 30.50 -1.07
CA ARG A 365 13.85 31.25 0.17
C ARG A 365 14.89 32.37 0.02
N ASN A 366 15.74 32.31 -1.00
CA ASN A 366 16.74 33.33 -1.29
C ASN A 366 16.21 34.41 -2.25
N GLY A 367 14.93 34.33 -2.65
CA GLY A 367 14.31 35.25 -3.60
C GLY A 367 14.69 34.98 -5.06
N THR A 368 15.21 33.80 -5.39
CA THR A 368 15.48 33.37 -6.78
C THR A 368 14.19 32.88 -7.42
N ILE A 369 13.89 33.34 -8.64
CA ILE A 369 12.68 32.94 -9.36
C ILE A 369 12.75 31.44 -9.72
N CYS A 370 11.85 30.65 -9.15
CA CYS A 370 11.70 29.22 -9.39
C CYS A 370 10.61 28.91 -10.40
N GLU A 371 9.55 29.72 -10.42
CA GLU A 371 8.43 29.52 -11.34
C GLU A 371 7.70 30.84 -11.66
N LEU A 372 7.08 30.93 -12.83
CA LEU A 372 6.17 32.03 -13.18
C LEU A 372 5.16 31.59 -14.24
N ASN A 373 3.98 32.20 -14.22
CA ASN A 373 2.94 31.94 -15.20
C ASN A 373 2.99 32.90 -16.41
N ARG A 374 2.22 32.58 -17.45
CA ARG A 374 2.10 33.38 -18.68
C ARG A 374 1.70 34.84 -18.43
N ALA A 375 0.83 35.11 -17.45
CA ALA A 375 0.45 36.48 -17.09
C ALA A 375 1.64 37.27 -16.51
N ALA A 376 2.50 36.63 -15.71
CA ALA A 376 3.72 37.23 -15.20
C ALA A 376 4.78 37.48 -16.29
N GLU A 377 4.92 36.57 -17.28
CA GLU A 377 5.79 36.82 -18.45
C GLU A 377 5.36 38.07 -19.21
N ALA A 378 4.05 38.23 -19.45
CA ALA A 378 3.49 39.39 -20.12
C ALA A 378 3.66 40.68 -19.30
N LEU A 379 3.55 40.59 -17.97
CA LEU A 379 3.77 41.72 -17.07
C LEU A 379 5.24 42.19 -17.08
N LEU A 380 6.19 41.25 -17.02
CA LEU A 380 7.63 41.54 -16.96
C LEU A 380 8.25 41.78 -18.34
N GLY A 381 7.55 41.43 -19.43
CA GLY A 381 8.02 41.60 -20.80
C GLY A 381 9.23 40.70 -21.15
N ARG A 382 9.43 39.61 -20.40
CA ARG A 382 10.55 38.68 -20.58
C ARG A 382 10.05 37.24 -20.57
N PRO A 383 10.54 36.38 -21.47
CA PRO A 383 10.15 34.97 -21.47
C PRO A 383 10.66 34.27 -20.21
N ARG A 384 9.92 33.29 -19.71
CA ARG A 384 10.20 32.51 -18.50
C ARG A 384 11.61 31.94 -18.47
N HIS A 385 12.10 31.37 -19.56
CA HIS A 385 13.44 30.79 -19.63
C HIS A 385 14.58 31.81 -19.38
N TYR A 386 14.34 33.12 -19.52
CA TYR A 386 15.30 34.18 -19.16
C TYR A 386 15.21 34.61 -17.70
N LEU A 387 14.09 34.35 -17.04
CA LEU A 387 13.78 34.78 -15.68
C LEU A 387 14.03 33.68 -14.64
N LEU A 388 13.86 32.42 -15.00
CA LEU A 388 14.13 31.28 -14.12
C LEU A 388 15.60 31.29 -13.63
N GLY A 389 15.80 31.07 -12.34
CA GLY A 389 17.12 31.08 -11.70
C GLY A 389 17.71 32.48 -11.51
N LYS A 390 17.01 33.55 -11.89
CA LYS A 390 17.45 34.92 -11.61
C LYS A 390 16.87 35.40 -10.28
N PRO A 391 17.61 36.22 -9.51
CA PRO A 391 17.04 36.89 -8.35
C PRO A 391 15.85 37.76 -8.76
N PHE A 392 14.71 37.63 -8.08
CA PHE A 392 13.51 38.43 -8.32
C PHE A 392 13.80 39.94 -8.26
N ILE A 393 14.74 40.34 -7.40
CA ILE A 393 15.17 41.72 -7.27
C ILE A 393 15.73 42.33 -8.57
N ALA A 394 16.19 41.50 -9.51
CA ALA A 394 16.73 41.95 -10.79
C ALA A 394 15.64 42.48 -11.75
N VAL A 395 14.36 42.14 -11.52
CA VAL A 395 13.22 42.64 -12.30
C VAL A 395 12.44 43.76 -11.59
N VAL A 396 12.83 44.09 -10.36
CA VAL A 396 12.27 45.19 -9.58
C VAL A 396 12.97 46.50 -9.94
N ASP A 397 12.19 47.58 -10.03
CA ASP A 397 12.72 48.93 -10.26
C ASP A 397 13.62 49.38 -9.10
N GLU A 398 14.72 50.07 -9.40
CA GLU A 398 15.79 50.38 -8.46
C GLU A 398 15.34 51.06 -7.15
N PRO A 399 14.36 52.00 -7.16
CA PRO A 399 13.85 52.62 -5.93
C PRO A 399 13.18 51.64 -4.97
N ASP A 400 12.57 50.58 -5.49
CA ASP A 400 11.72 49.66 -4.71
C ASP A 400 12.48 48.40 -4.25
N ARG A 401 13.71 48.20 -4.72
CA ARG A 401 14.53 47.02 -4.39
C ARG A 401 14.81 46.88 -2.90
N TYR A 402 15.15 47.97 -2.22
CA TYR A 402 15.48 47.91 -0.79
C TYR A 402 14.27 47.45 0.05
N ALA A 403 13.08 48.01 -0.24
CA ALA A 403 11.84 47.67 0.45
C ALA A 403 11.46 46.19 0.25
N ILE A 404 11.53 45.71 -1.00
CA ILE A 404 11.20 44.32 -1.34
C ILE A 404 12.20 43.34 -0.72
N ARG A 405 13.50 43.67 -0.71
CA ARG A 405 14.51 42.80 -0.08
C ARG A 405 14.32 42.67 1.42
N ARG A 406 13.97 43.78 2.10
CA ARG A 406 13.65 43.76 3.52
C ARG A 406 12.43 42.88 3.80
N MET A 407 11.37 43.05 3.02
CA MET A 407 10.16 42.24 3.15
C MET A 407 10.42 40.74 2.90
N LEU A 408 11.22 40.38 1.88
CA LEU A 408 11.58 38.98 1.62
C LEU A 408 12.36 38.36 2.80
N ASN A 409 13.23 39.13 3.45
CA ASN A 409 13.95 38.67 4.63
C ASN A 409 13.05 38.56 5.88
N ASP A 410 11.99 39.37 5.97
CA ASP A 410 11.04 39.37 7.08
C ASP A 410 10.02 38.20 6.99
N LEU A 411 10.01 37.43 5.89
CA LEU A 411 9.13 36.27 5.65
C LEU A 411 9.66 34.92 6.21
N ASP A 412 10.82 34.90 6.89
CA ASP A 412 11.34 33.69 7.54
C ASP A 412 10.51 33.33 8.80
N GLY A 413 9.42 32.57 8.62
CA GLY A 413 8.56 32.05 9.69
C GLY A 413 7.13 31.72 9.23
N ASP A 414 6.20 31.44 10.15
CA ASP A 414 4.73 31.31 9.93
C ASP A 414 4.08 32.67 9.55
N ALA A 415 4.68 33.37 8.60
CA ALA A 415 4.26 34.70 8.21
C ALA A 415 2.98 34.64 7.35
N VAL A 416 1.96 35.35 7.82
CA VAL A 416 0.68 35.60 7.12
C VAL A 416 0.95 36.39 5.84
N PRO A 417 0.18 36.18 4.74
CA PRO A 417 0.31 36.96 3.50
C PRO A 417 0.26 38.47 3.75
N GLY A 418 1.40 39.14 3.59
CA GLY A 418 1.50 40.60 3.56
C GLY A 418 1.14 41.15 2.18
N ARG A 419 0.43 42.28 2.14
CA ARG A 419 0.14 43.00 0.88
C ARG A 419 1.10 44.17 0.74
N TRP A 420 1.81 44.25 -0.39
CA TRP A 420 2.67 45.38 -0.71
C TRP A 420 2.40 45.90 -2.13
N SER A 421 2.94 47.08 -2.43
CA SER A 421 2.91 47.70 -3.75
C SER A 421 4.31 48.17 -4.13
N GLY A 422 4.74 47.89 -5.35
CA GLY A 422 6.03 48.34 -5.89
C GLY A 422 6.03 48.24 -7.42
N ARG A 423 7.02 48.86 -8.06
CA ARG A 423 7.16 48.87 -9.52
C ARG A 423 8.13 47.79 -9.98
N VAL A 424 7.76 47.14 -11.09
CA VAL A 424 8.60 46.19 -11.81
C VAL A 424 9.03 46.81 -13.13
N MET A 425 10.27 46.55 -13.56
CA MET A 425 10.76 47.07 -14.82
C MET A 425 10.31 46.17 -15.97
N LYS A 426 9.68 46.75 -17.00
CA LYS A 426 9.46 46.04 -18.25
C LYS A 426 10.75 46.04 -19.07
N ARG A 427 10.90 45.04 -19.94
CA ARG A 427 12.08 44.93 -20.81
C ARG A 427 12.30 46.18 -21.69
N ASP A 428 11.24 46.91 -22.00
CA ASP A 428 11.27 48.04 -22.95
C ASP A 428 11.34 49.42 -22.26
N GLY A 429 11.60 49.45 -20.95
CA GLY A 429 11.51 50.64 -20.08
C GLY A 429 10.27 50.58 -19.22
#